data_AF-A0A6H0XYZ0-F1
#
_entry.id   AF-A0A6H0XYZ0-F1
#
_cell.length_a   1.000
_cell.length_b   1.000
_cell.length_c   1.000
_cell.angle_alpha   90.00
_cell.angle_beta   90.00
_cell.angle_gamma   90.00
#
_symmetry.space_group_name_H-M   'P 1'
#
loop_
_entity.id
_entity.type
_entity.pdbx_description
1 polymer ?
#
loop_
_entity_poly.entity_id
_entity_poly.type
_entity_poly.pdbx_seq_one_letter_code
_entity_poly.pdbx_strand_id
1 'polypeptide(L)'
;MGNGNSKQEQHVFNADGPVRFSQSVLDKLQQSSTTDSTRAQDTELKIQQRVNDELKRIRDSGAENITKLTASLTTEPAKQAAEPERDPNTLLAHLSSPFYQDHTPKKEQQQDSGRSHETVSKEVAELRAKLESRKKVEKTTPELDKARSNLVSCLRTNDRRPLDCWEEVETFKAEVGKLEKKFVQSAGR
;
A
#
# COMPACT_ATOMS: atom_id res chain seq x y z
N MET A 1 -33.73 18.03 56.21
CA MET A 1 -32.26 17.89 56.16
C MET A 1 -31.96 16.39 56.18
N GLY A 2 -31.27 15.73 55.27
CA GLY A 2 -30.59 16.14 54.04
C GLY A 2 -30.45 14.91 53.12
N ASN A 3 -30.40 15.16 51.81
CA ASN A 3 -30.13 14.16 50.79
C ASN A 3 -28.64 13.78 50.80
N GLY A 4 -28.34 12.50 50.99
CA GLY A 4 -27.01 11.94 50.80
C GLY A 4 -26.73 11.69 49.33
N ASN A 5 -25.99 12.60 48.67
CA ASN A 5 -25.36 12.30 47.39
C ASN A 5 -24.09 11.48 47.64
N SER A 6 -24.14 10.18 47.36
CA SER A 6 -22.95 9.33 47.26
C SER A 6 -22.14 9.70 46.02
N LYS A 7 -21.03 10.41 46.20
CA LYS A 7 -20.03 10.59 45.13
C LYS A 7 -19.31 9.26 44.91
N GLN A 8 -19.31 8.77 43.67
CA GLN A 8 -18.38 7.72 43.24
C GLN A 8 -16.98 8.33 43.21
N GLU A 9 -16.11 7.89 44.11
CA GLU A 9 -14.70 8.27 44.07
C GLU A 9 -14.04 7.56 42.88
N GLN A 10 -13.72 8.33 41.84
CA GLN A 10 -12.81 7.88 40.78
C GLN A 10 -11.41 7.79 41.39
N HIS A 11 -10.94 6.57 41.67
CA HIS A 11 -9.54 6.33 42.00
C HIS A 11 -8.68 6.59 40.77
N VAL A 12 -8.11 7.79 40.70
CA VAL A 12 -7.01 8.10 39.79
C VAL A 12 -5.74 7.51 40.41
N PHE A 13 -5.23 6.43 39.82
CA PHE A 13 -3.93 5.88 40.19
C PHE A 13 -2.83 6.83 39.72
N ASN A 14 -2.41 7.73 40.61
CA ASN A 14 -1.18 8.50 40.42
C ASN A 14 -0.01 7.61 40.83
N ALA A 15 0.86 7.29 39.87
CA ALA A 15 2.08 6.51 40.09
C ALA A 15 3.20 7.37 40.70
N ASP A 16 2.92 8.08 41.79
CA ASP A 16 3.86 9.02 42.42
C ASP A 16 4.66 8.38 43.58
N GLY A 17 4.93 7.08 43.47
CA GLY A 17 5.75 6.31 44.39
C GLY A 17 6.98 5.74 43.69
N PRO A 18 8.10 5.53 44.39
CA PRO A 18 9.31 4.97 43.78
C PRO A 18 8.97 3.60 43.17
N VAL A 19 9.08 3.49 41.84
CA VAL A 19 8.79 2.26 41.10
C VAL A 19 9.72 1.15 41.60
N ARG A 20 9.19 0.25 42.43
CA ARG A 20 9.94 -0.91 42.92
C ARG A 20 9.75 -2.05 41.95
N PHE A 21 10.77 -2.30 41.13
CA PHE A 21 10.81 -3.51 40.31
C PHE A 21 11.00 -4.74 41.20
N SER A 22 10.39 -5.86 40.82
CA SER A 22 10.63 -7.13 41.51
C SER A 22 12.07 -7.59 41.25
N GLN A 23 12.71 -8.21 42.25
CA GLN A 23 14.09 -8.69 42.12
C GLN A 23 14.25 -9.65 40.94
N SER A 24 13.24 -10.48 40.66
CA SER A 24 13.24 -11.36 39.49
C SER A 24 13.29 -10.63 38.14
N VAL A 25 12.78 -9.39 38.06
CA VAL A 25 12.83 -8.57 36.84
C VAL A 25 14.19 -7.89 36.73
N LEU A 26 14.73 -7.41 37.84
CA LEU A 26 16.08 -6.85 37.92
C LEU A 26 17.15 -7.91 37.58
N ASP A 27 17.04 -9.12 38.12
CA ASP A 27 17.94 -10.24 37.82
C ASP A 27 17.90 -10.60 36.33
N LYS A 28 16.70 -10.61 35.72
CA LYS A 28 16.56 -10.85 34.28
C LYS A 28 17.15 -9.73 33.43
N LEU A 29 16.97 -8.47 33.84
CA LEU A 29 17.57 -7.32 33.16
C LEU A 29 19.09 -7.30 33.30
N GLN A 30 19.63 -7.70 34.45
CA GLN A 30 21.07 -7.78 34.71
C GLN A 30 21.73 -8.98 34.02
N GLN A 31 21.03 -10.10 33.90
CA GLN A 31 21.52 -11.30 33.22
C GLN A 31 21.30 -11.24 31.70
N SER A 32 20.35 -10.43 31.21
CA SER A 32 20.14 -10.28 29.77
C SER A 32 21.18 -9.31 29.19
N SER A 33 22.15 -9.83 28.44
CA SER A 33 23.03 -9.02 27.59
C SER A 33 22.31 -8.47 26.34
N THR A 34 21.05 -8.87 26.13
CA THR A 34 20.25 -8.52 24.96
C THR A 34 19.68 -7.11 25.13
N THR A 35 20.21 -6.15 24.38
CA THR A 35 19.65 -4.79 24.26
C THR A 35 18.25 -4.84 23.63
N ASP A 36 17.41 -3.83 23.88
CA ASP A 36 16.07 -3.72 23.29
C ASP A 36 16.05 -3.91 21.76
N SER A 37 17.09 -3.45 21.07
CA SER A 37 17.31 -3.68 19.64
C SER A 37 17.40 -5.17 19.26
N THR A 38 18.13 -5.98 20.05
CA THR A 38 18.25 -7.42 19.80
C THR A 38 16.91 -8.14 20.01
N ARG A 39 16.13 -7.73 21.03
CA ARG A 39 14.78 -8.25 21.26
C ARG A 39 13.84 -7.93 20.10
N ALA A 40 13.89 -6.69 19.59
CA ALA A 40 13.11 -6.28 18.44
C ALA A 40 13.47 -7.10 17.17
N GLN A 41 14.76 -7.31 16.92
CA GLN A 41 15.24 -8.11 15.79
C GLN A 41 14.82 -9.58 15.89
N ASP A 42 14.90 -10.19 17.07
CA ASP A 42 14.47 -11.57 17.28
C ASP A 42 12.95 -11.73 17.05
N THR A 43 12.15 -10.75 17.49
CA THR A 43 10.71 -10.78 17.24
C THR A 43 10.39 -10.64 15.76
N GLU A 44 11.09 -9.75 15.05
CA GLU A 44 10.93 -9.55 13.61
C GLU A 44 11.29 -10.82 12.84
N LEU A 45 12.42 -11.46 13.17
CA LEU A 45 12.85 -12.70 12.52
C LEU A 45 11.81 -13.81 12.72
N LYS A 46 11.25 -13.94 13.92
CA LYS A 46 10.20 -14.92 14.21
C LYS A 46 8.90 -14.64 13.44
N ILE A 47 8.54 -13.36 13.26
CA ILE A 47 7.40 -12.97 12.42
C ILE A 47 7.67 -13.37 10.97
N GLN A 48 8.85 -13.06 10.43
CA GLN A 48 9.23 -13.41 9.06
C GLN A 48 9.17 -14.92 8.81
N GLN A 49 9.66 -15.73 9.77
CA GLN A 49 9.57 -17.20 9.68
C GLN A 49 8.12 -17.67 9.61
N ARG A 50 7.26 -17.20 10.51
CA ARG A 50 5.83 -17.57 10.50
C ARG A 50 5.15 -17.16 9.19
N VAL A 51 5.40 -15.95 8.70
CA VAL A 51 4.84 -15.47 7.43
C VAL A 51 5.31 -16.35 6.28
N ASN A 52 6.59 -16.74 6.25
CA ASN A 52 7.14 -17.62 5.22
C ASN A 52 6.46 -18.99 5.22
N ASP A 53 6.28 -19.58 6.40
CA ASP A 53 5.63 -20.88 6.56
C ASP A 53 4.16 -20.83 6.14
N GLU A 54 3.43 -19.76 6.48
CA GLU A 54 2.05 -19.56 6.03
C GLU A 54 1.97 -19.38 4.51
N LEU A 55 2.90 -18.63 3.89
CA LEU A 55 2.94 -18.47 2.44
C LEU A 55 3.23 -19.79 1.73
N LYS A 56 4.11 -20.64 2.29
CA LYS A 56 4.36 -21.99 1.78
C LYS A 56 3.11 -22.86 1.89
N ARG A 57 2.47 -22.88 3.06
CA ARG A 57 1.22 -23.61 3.28
C ARG A 57 0.13 -23.20 2.29
N ILE A 58 -0.03 -21.89 2.05
CA ILE A 58 -0.99 -21.37 1.07
C ILE A 58 -0.61 -21.82 -0.34
N ARG A 59 0.65 -21.74 -0.73
CA ARG A 59 1.13 -22.21 -2.05
C ARG A 59 0.82 -23.69 -2.26
N ASP A 60 1.15 -24.53 -1.30
CA ASP A 60 0.96 -25.98 -1.40
C ASP A 60 -0.53 -26.35 -1.45
N SER A 61 -1.34 -25.73 -0.57
CA SER A 61 -2.79 -25.92 -0.60
C SER A 61 -3.44 -25.42 -1.90
N GLY A 62 -2.93 -24.32 -2.47
CA GLY A 62 -3.37 -23.80 -3.76
C GLY A 62 -3.03 -24.75 -4.90
N ALA A 63 -1.81 -25.30 -4.92
CA ALA A 63 -1.40 -26.29 -5.90
C ALA A 63 -2.26 -27.55 -5.82
N GLU A 64 -2.51 -28.08 -4.61
CA GLU A 64 -3.42 -29.21 -4.44
C GLU A 64 -4.83 -28.91 -4.94
N ASN A 65 -5.40 -27.76 -4.61
CA ASN A 65 -6.74 -27.40 -5.05
C ASN A 65 -6.82 -27.27 -6.57
N ILE A 66 -5.79 -26.69 -7.20
CA ILE A 66 -5.70 -26.62 -8.66
C ILE A 66 -5.62 -28.04 -9.23
N THR A 67 -4.77 -28.92 -8.71
CA THR A 67 -4.69 -30.31 -9.22
C THR A 67 -6.00 -31.06 -9.07
N LYS A 68 -6.72 -30.91 -7.94
CA LYS A 68 -8.04 -31.49 -7.71
C LYS A 68 -9.07 -30.95 -8.70
N LEU A 69 -9.12 -29.64 -8.89
CA LEU A 69 -10.02 -28.99 -9.85
C LEU A 69 -9.70 -29.42 -11.28
N THR A 70 -8.43 -29.44 -11.67
CA THR A 70 -8.00 -29.92 -12.98
C THR A 70 -8.37 -31.39 -13.17
N ALA A 71 -8.13 -32.25 -12.18
CA ALA A 71 -8.50 -33.66 -12.24
C ALA A 71 -10.02 -33.85 -12.41
N SER A 72 -10.84 -33.11 -11.66
CA SER A 72 -12.30 -33.11 -11.81
C SER A 72 -12.74 -32.63 -13.20
N LEU A 73 -12.13 -31.55 -13.70
CA LEU A 73 -12.42 -31.02 -15.04
C LEU A 73 -11.98 -31.97 -16.17
N THR A 74 -10.92 -32.76 -15.97
CA THR A 74 -10.45 -33.73 -16.97
C THR A 74 -11.14 -35.09 -16.86
N THR A 75 -11.73 -35.41 -15.71
CA THR A 75 -12.45 -36.70 -15.49
C THR A 75 -13.89 -36.64 -15.98
N GLU A 76 -14.48 -35.45 -16.14
CA GLU A 76 -15.70 -35.29 -16.92
C GLU A 76 -15.34 -35.26 -18.42
N PRO A 77 -15.61 -36.34 -19.19
CA PRO A 77 -15.39 -36.30 -20.63
C PRO A 77 -16.34 -35.26 -21.22
N ALA A 78 -15.76 -34.33 -21.97
CA ALA A 78 -16.43 -33.29 -22.71
C ALA A 78 -17.66 -33.83 -23.46
N LYS A 79 -18.86 -33.53 -22.94
CA LYS A 79 -20.06 -33.51 -23.75
C LYS A 79 -20.05 -32.20 -24.52
N GLN A 80 -19.62 -32.33 -25.77
CA GLN A 80 -19.82 -31.43 -26.91
C GLN A 80 -18.91 -30.20 -26.95
N ALA A 81 -17.94 -30.31 -27.86
CA ALA A 81 -17.42 -29.20 -28.62
C ALA A 81 -18.59 -28.38 -29.20
N ALA A 82 -18.83 -27.22 -28.59
CA ALA A 82 -19.42 -26.08 -29.25
C ALA A 82 -18.42 -24.94 -29.01
N GLU A 83 -18.05 -24.25 -30.08
CA GLU A 83 -17.10 -23.14 -30.04
C GLU A 83 -17.53 -22.11 -28.99
N PRO A 84 -16.62 -21.66 -28.09
CA PRO A 84 -16.98 -20.63 -27.14
C PRO A 84 -17.04 -19.29 -27.89
N GLU A 85 -18.26 -18.81 -28.12
CA GLU A 85 -18.56 -17.39 -28.24
C GLU A 85 -17.68 -16.63 -27.22
N ARG A 86 -16.85 -15.70 -27.72
CA ARG A 86 -15.95 -14.92 -26.87
C ARG A 86 -16.75 -13.89 -26.10
N ASP A 87 -17.36 -14.32 -25.01
CA ASP A 87 -17.95 -13.40 -24.04
C ASP A 87 -16.83 -12.53 -23.43
N PRO A 88 -16.88 -11.19 -23.57
CA PRO A 88 -15.83 -10.31 -23.06
C PRO A 88 -15.73 -10.29 -21.52
N ASN A 89 -16.70 -10.91 -20.84
CA ASN A 89 -16.80 -10.97 -19.39
C ASN A 89 -16.26 -12.26 -18.77
N THR A 90 -15.73 -13.21 -19.55
CA THR A 90 -15.09 -14.39 -18.98
C THR A 90 -13.67 -14.07 -18.52
N LEU A 91 -13.26 -14.68 -17.40
CA LEU A 91 -11.93 -14.51 -16.81
C LEU A 91 -10.79 -14.80 -17.79
N LEU A 92 -11.01 -15.65 -18.78
CA LEU A 92 -10.05 -15.96 -19.84
C LEU A 92 -9.68 -14.73 -20.68
N ALA A 93 -10.64 -13.83 -20.95
CA ALA A 93 -10.41 -12.57 -21.67
C ALA A 93 -9.66 -11.53 -20.81
N HIS A 94 -9.89 -11.56 -19.50
CA HIS A 94 -9.20 -10.71 -18.52
C HIS A 94 -7.76 -11.18 -18.25
N LEU A 95 -7.51 -12.49 -18.30
CA LEU A 95 -6.16 -13.05 -18.20
C LEU A 95 -5.36 -12.85 -19.48
N SER A 96 -6.01 -12.77 -20.65
CA SER A 96 -5.37 -12.41 -21.93
C SER A 96 -5.11 -10.90 -22.09
N SER A 97 -4.98 -10.16 -20.98
CA SER A 97 -4.60 -8.75 -21.04
C SER A 97 -3.15 -8.60 -21.51
N PRO A 98 -2.80 -7.53 -22.24
CA PRO A 98 -1.48 -7.35 -22.85
C PRO A 98 -0.34 -7.15 -21.82
N PHE A 99 -0.66 -7.12 -20.52
CA PHE A 99 0.31 -6.98 -19.44
C PHE A 99 0.89 -8.32 -18.96
N TYR A 100 0.27 -9.47 -19.30
CA TYR A 100 0.84 -10.80 -19.08
C TYR A 100 1.33 -11.37 -20.41
N GLN A 101 2.58 -11.05 -20.77
CA GLN A 101 3.28 -11.76 -21.84
C GLN A 101 3.94 -13.00 -21.25
N ASP A 102 3.34 -14.15 -21.54
CA ASP A 102 3.93 -15.45 -21.28
C ASP A 102 5.10 -15.65 -22.26
N HIS A 103 6.34 -15.68 -21.77
CA HIS A 103 7.55 -15.86 -22.58
C HIS A 103 7.71 -17.33 -22.99
N THR A 104 6.79 -17.83 -23.82
CA THR A 104 6.97 -19.08 -24.56
C THR A 104 7.17 -18.74 -26.04
N PRO A 105 8.19 -19.27 -26.74
CA PRO A 105 8.45 -18.94 -28.13
C PRO A 105 7.43 -19.66 -29.01
N LYS A 106 6.26 -19.06 -29.22
CA LYS A 106 5.22 -19.57 -30.12
C LYS A 106 5.20 -18.72 -31.39
N LYS A 107 5.37 -19.38 -32.53
CA LYS A 107 5.35 -18.81 -33.89
C LYS A 107 4.31 -17.70 -34.02
N GLU A 108 4.76 -16.55 -34.48
CA GLU A 108 3.96 -15.37 -34.81
C GLU A 108 2.85 -15.75 -35.79
N GLN A 109 1.65 -15.94 -35.26
CA GLN A 109 0.43 -15.73 -36.03
C GLN A 109 0.00 -14.31 -35.71
N GLN A 110 0.33 -13.44 -36.65
CA GLN A 110 -0.14 -12.08 -36.77
C GLN A 110 -1.67 -12.12 -36.86
N GLN A 111 -2.33 -12.22 -35.71
CA GLN A 111 -3.73 -11.88 -35.60
C GLN A 111 -3.80 -10.38 -35.74
N ASP A 112 -3.97 -9.95 -36.98
CA ASP A 112 -4.35 -8.60 -37.33
C ASP A 112 -5.68 -8.34 -36.64
N SER A 113 -5.61 -7.80 -35.41
CA SER A 113 -6.78 -7.37 -34.69
C SER A 113 -7.41 -6.32 -35.59
N GLY A 114 -8.52 -6.64 -36.25
CA GLY A 114 -9.26 -5.77 -37.19
C GLY A 114 -9.80 -4.47 -36.58
N ARG A 115 -9.17 -3.97 -35.52
CA ARG A 115 -9.21 -2.60 -35.03
C ARG A 115 -8.58 -1.72 -36.09
N SER A 116 -9.44 -1.15 -36.94
CA SER A 116 -9.03 -0.07 -37.84
C SER A 116 -8.43 1.07 -37.00
N HIS A 117 -7.40 1.74 -37.54
CA HIS A 117 -6.78 2.93 -36.91
C HIS A 117 -7.83 3.95 -36.40
N GLU A 118 -8.97 4.03 -37.10
CA GLU A 118 -10.08 4.90 -36.75
C GLU A 118 -10.86 4.43 -35.51
N THR A 119 -11.03 3.13 -35.29
CA THR A 119 -11.61 2.61 -34.03
C THR A 119 -10.70 2.89 -32.84
N VAL A 120 -9.38 2.69 -33.00
CA VAL A 120 -8.40 2.99 -31.94
C VAL A 120 -8.35 4.49 -31.64
N SER A 121 -8.38 5.36 -32.64
CA SER A 121 -8.35 6.80 -32.42
C SER A 121 -9.61 7.31 -31.69
N LYS A 122 -10.78 6.72 -31.98
CA LYS A 122 -12.05 6.99 -31.27
C LYS A 122 -11.98 6.53 -29.81
N GLU A 123 -11.51 5.31 -29.55
CA GLU A 123 -11.34 4.80 -28.18
C GLU A 123 -10.34 5.66 -27.36
N VAL A 124 -9.23 6.08 -27.97
CA VAL A 124 -8.25 6.96 -27.33
C VAL A 124 -8.85 8.34 -27.02
N ALA A 125 -9.65 8.90 -27.93
CA ALA A 125 -10.34 10.17 -27.70
C ALA A 125 -11.37 10.06 -26.56
N GLU A 126 -12.12 8.96 -26.50
CA GLU A 126 -13.10 8.70 -25.43
C GLU A 126 -12.41 8.50 -24.08
N LEU A 127 -11.30 7.76 -24.03
CA LEU A 127 -10.50 7.59 -22.82
C LEU A 127 -9.91 8.91 -22.33
N ARG A 128 -9.42 9.75 -23.24
CA ARG A 128 -8.96 11.11 -22.90
C ARG A 128 -10.10 11.96 -22.35
N ALA A 129 -11.29 11.92 -22.96
CA ALA A 129 -12.46 12.63 -22.46
C ALA A 129 -12.88 12.13 -21.06
N LYS A 130 -12.84 10.82 -20.81
CA LYS A 130 -13.09 10.20 -19.50
C LYS A 130 -12.02 10.54 -18.45
N LEU A 131 -10.77 10.73 -18.86
CA LEU A 131 -9.68 11.16 -17.97
C LEU A 131 -9.78 12.65 -17.63
N GLU A 132 -10.19 13.47 -18.57
CA GLU A 132 -10.44 14.90 -18.38
C GLU A 132 -11.71 15.18 -17.57
N SER A 133 -12.73 14.30 -17.66
CA SER A 133 -13.94 14.39 -16.84
C SER A 133 -13.75 13.93 -15.40
N ARG A 134 -12.70 13.13 -15.12
CA ARG A 134 -12.28 12.87 -13.75
C ARG A 134 -11.69 14.14 -13.16
N LYS A 135 -12.03 14.41 -11.89
CA LYS A 135 -11.48 15.54 -11.12
C LYS A 135 -9.96 15.49 -11.22
N LYS A 136 -9.39 16.42 -12.00
CA LYS A 136 -7.93 16.60 -12.08
C LYS A 136 -7.43 16.77 -10.65
N VAL A 137 -6.48 15.92 -10.26
CA VAL A 137 -5.73 16.09 -9.00
C VAL A 137 -5.34 17.55 -8.94
N GLU A 138 -5.75 18.23 -7.88
CA GLU A 138 -5.57 19.68 -7.74
C GLU A 138 -4.10 19.98 -7.93
N LYS A 139 -3.79 20.66 -9.05
CA LYS A 139 -2.41 20.93 -9.42
C LYS A 139 -1.81 21.79 -8.31
N THR A 140 -0.62 21.41 -7.86
CA THR A 140 0.16 22.15 -6.88
C THR A 140 0.27 23.61 -7.32
N THR A 141 0.19 24.53 -6.35
CA THR A 141 0.33 25.94 -6.66
C THR A 141 1.75 26.20 -7.18
N PRO A 142 1.93 27.09 -8.17
CA PRO A 142 3.25 27.38 -8.73
C PRO A 142 4.22 27.96 -7.68
N GLU A 143 3.69 28.52 -6.59
CA GLU A 143 4.48 28.99 -5.44
C GLU A 143 5.09 27.83 -4.65
N LEU A 144 4.33 26.75 -4.42
CA LEU A 144 4.83 25.56 -3.75
C LEU A 144 5.92 24.88 -4.60
N ASP A 145 5.72 24.80 -5.91
CA ASP A 145 6.70 24.17 -6.80
C ASP A 145 8.02 24.95 -6.85
N LYS A 146 7.96 26.30 -6.77
CA LYS A 146 9.15 27.16 -6.61
C LYS A 146 9.84 26.96 -5.25
N ALA A 147 9.08 26.92 -4.16
CA ALA A 147 9.63 26.67 -2.82
C ALA A 147 10.31 25.29 -2.77
N ARG A 148 9.68 24.27 -3.36
CA ARG A 148 10.23 22.93 -3.50
C ARG A 148 11.52 22.92 -4.31
N SER A 149 11.56 23.61 -5.46
CA SER A 149 12.79 23.65 -6.27
C SER A 149 13.94 24.34 -5.54
N ASN A 150 13.65 25.40 -4.78
CA ASN A 150 14.66 26.13 -4.02
C ASN A 150 15.23 25.28 -2.87
N LEU A 151 14.35 24.58 -2.13
CA LEU A 151 14.77 23.64 -1.09
C LEU A 151 15.64 22.51 -1.65
N VAL A 152 15.22 21.91 -2.77
CA VAL A 152 16.00 20.85 -3.43
C VAL A 152 17.34 21.39 -3.94
N SER A 153 17.38 22.62 -4.48
CA SER A 153 18.60 23.28 -4.93
C SER A 153 19.58 23.53 -3.78
N CYS A 154 19.08 24.03 -2.64
CA CYS A 154 19.90 24.24 -1.45
C CYS A 154 20.45 22.93 -0.90
N LEU A 155 19.59 21.90 -0.76
CA LEU A 155 20.01 20.60 -0.24
C LEU A 155 21.04 19.91 -1.14
N ARG A 156 20.90 20.02 -2.48
CA ARG A 156 21.90 19.51 -3.44
C ARG A 156 23.23 20.25 -3.37
N THR A 157 23.20 21.54 -3.08
CA THR A 157 24.43 22.35 -2.93
C THR A 157 25.11 22.02 -1.59
N ASN A 158 24.32 21.76 -0.55
CA ASN A 158 24.76 21.50 0.81
C ASN A 158 24.50 20.04 1.26
N ASP A 159 24.86 19.07 0.44
CA ASP A 159 24.60 17.63 0.67
C ASP A 159 25.12 17.11 2.03
N ARG A 160 26.19 17.72 2.56
CA ARG A 160 26.80 17.35 3.85
C ARG A 160 26.41 18.28 5.01
N ARG A 161 25.67 19.35 4.75
CA ARG A 161 25.25 20.36 5.74
C ARG A 161 23.79 20.76 5.52
N PRO A 162 22.84 19.83 5.74
CA PRO A 162 21.42 20.12 5.52
C PRO A 162 20.85 21.19 6.47
N LEU A 163 21.53 21.48 7.58
CA LEU A 163 21.14 22.52 8.55
C LEU A 163 21.26 23.95 7.99
N ASP A 164 22.08 24.17 6.95
CA ASP A 164 22.25 25.49 6.34
C ASP A 164 21.02 25.92 5.52
N CYS A 165 20.18 24.97 5.10
CA CYS A 165 18.99 25.19 4.27
C CYS A 165 17.68 25.39 5.07
N TRP A 166 17.78 25.87 6.32
CA TRP A 166 16.63 25.94 7.23
C TRP A 166 15.57 26.97 6.77
N GLU A 167 15.99 28.06 6.13
CA GLU A 167 15.07 29.09 5.63
C GLU A 167 14.20 28.55 4.47
N GLU A 168 14.80 27.79 3.55
CA GLU A 168 14.08 27.13 2.46
C GLU A 168 13.12 26.06 2.98
N VAL A 169 13.47 25.38 4.08
CA VAL A 169 12.57 24.42 4.73
C VAL A 169 11.37 25.14 5.34
N GLU A 170 11.56 26.25 6.04
CA GLU A 170 10.47 26.99 6.68
C GLU A 170 9.53 27.63 5.64
N THR A 171 10.08 28.18 4.56
CA THR A 171 9.27 28.71 3.45
C THR A 171 8.46 27.61 2.77
N PHE A 172 9.04 26.44 2.53
CA PHE A 172 8.32 25.28 1.99
C PHE A 172 7.19 24.82 2.93
N LYS A 173 7.46 24.69 4.24
CA LYS A 173 6.44 24.33 5.24
C LYS A 173 5.30 25.33 5.28
N ALA A 174 5.59 26.63 5.18
CA ALA A 174 4.56 27.66 5.17
C ALA A 174 3.62 27.51 3.96
N GLU A 175 4.16 27.24 2.76
CA GLU A 175 3.36 27.01 1.55
C GLU A 175 2.54 25.71 1.61
N VAL A 176 3.13 24.62 2.12
CA VAL A 176 2.40 23.37 2.36
C VAL A 176 1.27 23.60 3.36
N GLY A 177 1.52 24.29 4.47
CA GLY A 177 0.50 24.59 5.48
C GLY A 177 -0.67 25.43 4.94
N LYS A 178 -0.43 26.32 3.96
CA LYS A 178 -1.51 27.04 3.26
C LYS A 178 -2.38 26.09 2.43
N LEU A 179 -1.76 25.15 1.72
CA LEU A 179 -2.48 24.15 0.92
C LEU A 179 -3.25 23.16 1.78
N GLU A 180 -2.65 22.69 2.88
CA GLU A 180 -3.30 21.80 3.84
C GLU A 180 -4.51 22.48 4.47
N LYS A 181 -4.40 23.76 4.89
CA LYS A 181 -5.55 24.53 5.40
C LYS A 181 -6.68 24.62 4.38
N LYS A 182 -6.36 24.89 3.11
CA LYS A 182 -7.36 24.91 2.02
C LYS A 182 -8.00 23.53 1.80
N PHE A 183 -7.20 22.47 1.84
CA PHE A 183 -7.67 21.10 1.69
C PHE A 183 -8.58 20.68 2.85
N VAL A 184 -8.22 20.99 4.10
CA VAL A 184 -9.06 20.70 5.27
C VAL A 184 -10.39 21.47 5.19
N GLN A 185 -10.36 22.73 4.77
CA GLN A 185 -11.59 23.53 4.57
C GLN A 185 -12.48 22.99 3.44
N SER A 186 -11.91 22.37 2.41
CA SER A 186 -12.67 21.79 1.29
C SER A 186 -13.14 20.37 1.57
N ALA A 187 -12.38 19.57 2.33
CA ALA A 187 -12.71 18.21 2.71
C ALA A 187 -13.66 18.11 3.91
N GLY A 188 -13.72 19.16 4.75
CA GLY A 188 -14.62 19.24 5.90
C GLY A 188 -16.05 19.72 5.56
N ARG A 189 -16.39 19.87 4.28
CA ARG A 189 -17.69 20.34 3.79
C ARG A 189 -18.42 19.26 3.02
#